data_AF-A0A7J9WS32-F1
#
_entry.id   AF-A0A7J9WS32-F1
#
_cell.length_a   1.000
_cell.length_b   1.000
_cell.length_c   1.000
_cell.angle_alpha   90.00
_cell.angle_beta   90.00
_cell.angle_gamma   90.00
#
_symmetry.space_group_name_H-M   'P 1'
#
loop_
_entity.id
_entity.type
_entity.pdbx_description
1 polymer ?
#
loop_
_entity_poly.entity_id
_entity_poly.type
_entity_poly.pdbx_seq_one_letter_code
_entity_poly.pdbx_strand_id
1 'polypeptide(L)'
;MYHEITVWTRGIIMDKEARDVVNCVASGAEKAGYYAQFISDYIDDPDRTNCLVHKYARFGDEPIADRFVYENANPDWVVLVEETLVKASNFFRGTPDGEGVLVVNSARDPEYLLKFLPDYMLAKLKKLVVVDAISLAEQEGGSPWMFVRDLGQLAYDRTSTEGAAERSEVGIGVAAPLLGALIAATGVLPLEAVRETVTDQDAFMRGAEHYTVLDYAQAQVREAAAAQPI
;
A
#
# COMPACT_ATOMS: atom_id res chain seq x y z
N MET A 1 -15.81 -1.36 -12.90
CA MET A 1 -14.59 -0.82 -12.26
C MET A 1 -14.03 -1.90 -11.36
N TYR A 2 -12.75 -2.23 -11.48
CA TYR A 2 -12.13 -3.29 -10.70
C TYR A 2 -10.68 -2.90 -10.40
N HIS A 3 -10.28 -3.02 -9.13
CA HIS A 3 -8.97 -2.63 -8.63
C HIS A 3 -8.34 -3.79 -7.87
N GLU A 4 -7.03 -3.96 -8.06
CA GLU A 4 -6.19 -4.93 -7.40
C GLU A 4 -5.05 -4.20 -6.65
N ILE A 5 -5.06 -4.33 -5.33
CA ILE A 5 -4.07 -3.72 -4.45
C ILE A 5 -3.10 -4.78 -3.95
N THR A 6 -1.81 -4.55 -4.14
CA THR A 6 -0.75 -5.36 -3.55
C THR A 6 0.12 -4.52 -2.64
N VAL A 7 0.18 -4.88 -1.36
CA VAL A 7 1.02 -4.22 -0.36
C VAL A 7 2.23 -5.08 -0.08
N TRP A 8 3.42 -4.56 -0.35
CA TRP A 8 4.71 -5.21 -0.12
C TRP A 8 5.32 -4.73 1.19
N THR A 9 5.83 -5.67 1.98
CA THR A 9 6.38 -5.38 3.29
C THR A 9 7.50 -6.34 3.71
N ARG A 10 7.99 -6.17 4.94
CA ARG A 10 8.99 -7.01 5.60
C ARG A 10 8.30 -7.98 6.57
N GLY A 11 8.56 -9.27 6.40
CA GLY A 11 8.02 -10.34 7.22
C GLY A 11 8.36 -10.19 8.70
N ILE A 12 7.45 -10.65 9.55
CA ILE A 12 7.40 -10.55 11.02
C ILE A 12 7.33 -9.12 11.55
N ILE A 13 8.21 -8.23 11.11
CA ILE A 13 8.39 -6.90 11.72
C ILE A 13 7.42 -5.85 11.20
N MET A 14 6.92 -6.01 9.97
CA MET A 14 6.05 -5.05 9.30
C MET A 14 4.85 -5.73 8.59
N ASP A 15 4.56 -7.00 8.94
CA ASP A 15 3.51 -7.78 8.29
C ASP A 15 2.12 -7.24 8.61
N LYS A 16 1.91 -6.82 9.87
CA LYS A 16 0.65 -6.26 10.33
C LYS A 16 0.29 -5.00 9.57
N GLU A 17 1.24 -4.12 9.30
CA GLU A 17 1.04 -2.87 8.59
C GLU A 17 0.44 -3.13 7.21
N ALA A 18 0.97 -4.11 6.48
CA ALA A 18 0.42 -4.50 5.19
C ALA A 18 -0.98 -5.14 5.31
N ARG A 19 -1.20 -5.96 6.34
CA ARG A 19 -2.49 -6.59 6.62
C ARG A 19 -3.56 -5.54 6.92
N ASP A 20 -3.23 -4.54 7.73
CA ASP A 20 -4.09 -3.41 8.07
C ASP A 20 -4.44 -2.60 6.83
N VAL A 21 -3.46 -2.28 5.96
CA VAL A 21 -3.74 -1.55 4.71
C VAL A 21 -4.77 -2.29 3.85
N VAL A 22 -4.56 -3.58 3.54
CA VAL A 22 -5.51 -4.29 2.66
C VAL A 22 -6.87 -4.51 3.32
N ASN A 23 -6.91 -4.72 4.63
CA ASN A 23 -8.16 -4.89 5.38
C ASN A 23 -8.99 -3.59 5.38
N CYS A 24 -8.36 -2.44 5.67
CA CYS A 24 -9.03 -1.14 5.65
C CYS A 24 -9.52 -0.77 4.25
N VAL A 25 -8.74 -1.05 3.19
CA VAL A 25 -9.19 -0.79 1.81
C VAL A 25 -10.40 -1.67 1.45
N ALA A 26 -10.35 -2.97 1.74
CA ALA A 26 -11.47 -3.87 1.44
C ALA A 26 -12.72 -3.48 2.24
N SER A 27 -12.59 -3.26 3.54
CA SER A 27 -13.68 -2.85 4.43
C SER A 27 -14.28 -1.49 4.02
N GLY A 28 -13.43 -0.53 3.64
CA GLY A 28 -13.87 0.78 3.16
C GLY A 28 -14.57 0.70 1.80
N ALA A 29 -14.12 -0.19 0.91
CA ALA A 29 -14.79 -0.48 -0.36
C ALA A 29 -16.17 -1.11 -0.14
N GLU A 30 -16.30 -2.07 0.77
CA GLU A 30 -17.62 -2.66 1.12
C GLU A 30 -18.57 -1.60 1.67
N LYS A 31 -18.10 -0.71 2.56
CA LYS A 31 -18.88 0.43 3.06
C LYS A 31 -19.34 1.38 1.95
N ALA A 32 -18.53 1.54 0.91
CA ALA A 32 -18.85 2.33 -0.27
C ALA A 32 -19.77 1.59 -1.28
N GLY A 33 -20.18 0.36 -0.98
CA GLY A 33 -21.10 -0.44 -1.80
C GLY A 33 -20.45 -1.29 -2.87
N TYR A 34 -19.12 -1.43 -2.85
CA TYR A 34 -18.40 -2.32 -3.76
C TYR A 34 -18.37 -3.76 -3.24
N TYR A 35 -18.17 -4.70 -4.15
CA TYR A 35 -17.76 -6.06 -3.79
C TYR A 35 -16.27 -6.03 -3.52
N ALA A 36 -15.84 -6.43 -2.31
CA ALA A 36 -14.43 -6.47 -1.96
C ALA A 36 -14.00 -7.82 -1.41
N GLN A 37 -12.69 -8.05 -1.43
CA GLN A 37 -12.04 -9.18 -0.81
C GLN A 37 -10.63 -8.75 -0.39
N PHE A 38 -10.22 -9.13 0.81
CA PHE A 38 -8.81 -9.13 1.19
C PHE A 38 -8.32 -10.57 1.33
N ILE A 39 -7.06 -10.80 0.98
CA ILE A 39 -6.39 -12.09 1.05
C ILE A 39 -5.01 -11.87 1.63
N SER A 40 -4.66 -12.67 2.65
CA SER A 40 -3.27 -12.77 3.07
C SER A 40 -2.53 -13.69 2.10
N ASP A 41 -1.30 -13.32 1.77
CA ASP A 41 -0.42 -14.17 0.99
C ASP A 41 -0.24 -15.56 1.62
N TYR A 42 -0.30 -16.57 0.77
CA TYR A 42 -0.14 -17.98 1.08
C TYR A 42 0.68 -18.72 -0.01
N ILE A 43 1.32 -17.98 -0.91
CA ILE A 43 2.29 -18.55 -1.87
C ILE A 43 3.62 -18.81 -1.19
N ASP A 44 4.02 -17.89 -0.32
CA ASP A 44 5.27 -17.99 0.41
C ASP A 44 5.14 -18.86 1.67
N ASP A 45 6.28 -19.39 2.11
CA ASP A 45 6.39 -20.03 3.43
C ASP A 45 6.01 -19.04 4.54
N PRO A 46 5.64 -19.52 5.75
CA PRO A 46 5.39 -18.67 6.89
C PRO A 46 6.49 -17.62 7.04
N ASP A 47 6.05 -16.37 7.22
CA ASP A 47 6.90 -15.21 7.14
C ASP A 47 8.15 -15.32 8.03
N ARG A 48 9.27 -14.86 7.49
CA ARG A 48 10.57 -14.78 8.18
C ARG A 48 10.92 -13.32 8.40
N THR A 49 11.68 -13.04 9.46
CA THR A 49 12.13 -11.68 9.75
C THR A 49 12.82 -11.08 8.52
N ASN A 50 12.32 -9.92 8.07
CA ASN A 50 12.81 -9.16 6.92
C ASN A 50 12.63 -9.79 5.54
N CYS A 51 12.05 -10.99 5.43
CA CYS A 51 11.75 -11.53 4.10
C CYS A 51 10.73 -10.65 3.41
N LEU A 52 10.75 -10.65 2.09
CA LEU A 52 9.74 -9.97 1.31
C LEU A 52 8.44 -10.75 1.45
N VAL A 53 7.35 -10.08 1.82
CA VAL A 53 6.02 -10.66 1.86
C VAL A 53 5.02 -9.66 1.31
N HIS A 54 3.84 -10.14 0.92
CA HIS A 54 2.78 -9.31 0.38
C HIS A 54 1.43 -9.58 1.04
N LYS A 55 0.51 -8.63 0.85
CA LYS A 55 -0.90 -8.74 1.22
C LYS A 55 -1.73 -8.16 0.08
N TYR A 56 -2.92 -8.71 -0.13
CA TYR A 56 -3.76 -8.37 -1.27
C TYR A 56 -5.12 -7.86 -0.84
N ALA A 57 -5.63 -6.88 -1.56
CA ALA A 57 -7.05 -6.57 -1.62
C ALA A 57 -7.49 -6.41 -3.07
N ARG A 58 -8.78 -6.60 -3.30
CA ARG A 58 -9.42 -6.29 -4.57
C ARG A 58 -10.85 -5.84 -4.32
N PHE A 59 -11.33 -4.93 -5.15
CA PHE A 59 -12.70 -4.48 -5.09
C PHE A 59 -13.22 -4.06 -6.46
N GLY A 60 -14.53 -4.16 -6.65
CA GLY A 60 -15.19 -3.74 -7.89
C GLY A 60 -16.69 -3.54 -7.76
N ASP A 61 -17.29 -3.02 -8.82
CA ASP A 61 -18.74 -2.79 -8.94
C ASP A 61 -19.54 -4.07 -9.27
N GLU A 62 -18.85 -5.13 -9.67
CA GLU A 62 -19.41 -6.45 -9.92
C GLU A 62 -18.88 -7.50 -8.92
N PRO A 63 -19.63 -8.59 -8.67
CA PRO A 63 -19.17 -9.67 -7.82
C PRO A 63 -17.80 -10.23 -8.25
N ILE A 64 -16.86 -10.30 -7.31
CA ILE A 64 -15.53 -10.90 -7.56
C ILE A 64 -15.69 -12.38 -7.92
N ALA A 65 -15.33 -12.72 -9.16
CA ALA A 65 -15.39 -14.08 -9.69
C ALA A 65 -14.21 -14.95 -9.24
N ASP A 66 -13.00 -14.39 -9.24
CA ASP A 66 -11.75 -15.12 -9.02
C ASP A 66 -11.35 -15.20 -7.53
N ARG A 67 -12.28 -15.63 -6.67
CA ARG A 67 -12.10 -15.58 -5.21
C ARG A 67 -10.99 -16.48 -4.66
N PHE A 68 -10.57 -17.49 -5.42
CA PHE A 68 -9.64 -18.54 -5.00
C PHE A 68 -8.28 -18.47 -5.70
N VAL A 69 -7.89 -17.29 -6.19
CA VAL A 69 -6.51 -17.06 -6.63
C VAL A 69 -5.65 -16.62 -5.45
N TYR A 70 -4.38 -17.01 -5.50
CA TYR A 70 -3.42 -16.76 -4.43
C TYR A 70 -2.84 -15.34 -4.47
N GLU A 71 -2.73 -14.74 -5.65
CA GLU A 71 -2.21 -13.38 -5.84
C GLU A 71 -3.10 -12.57 -6.77
N ASN A 72 -2.98 -11.25 -6.66
CA ASN A 72 -3.46 -10.33 -7.68
C ASN A 72 -2.62 -10.48 -8.95
N ALA A 73 -3.28 -10.73 -10.08
CA ALA A 73 -2.61 -10.99 -11.35
C ALA A 73 -2.16 -9.70 -12.05
N ASN A 74 -2.87 -8.59 -11.81
CA ASN A 74 -2.68 -7.31 -12.47
C ASN A 74 -2.84 -6.16 -11.46
N PRO A 75 -1.95 -6.05 -10.46
CA PRO A 75 -2.07 -5.01 -9.44
C PRO A 75 -1.96 -3.62 -10.06
N ASP A 76 -2.96 -2.79 -9.87
CA ASP A 76 -2.93 -1.40 -10.32
C ASP A 76 -2.57 -0.44 -9.17
N TRP A 77 -2.80 -0.84 -7.92
CA TRP A 77 -2.31 -0.12 -6.74
C TRP A 77 -1.23 -0.93 -6.03
N VAL A 78 -0.03 -0.37 -5.93
CA VAL A 78 1.09 -0.99 -5.23
C VAL A 78 1.50 -0.09 -4.06
N VAL A 79 1.59 -0.67 -2.87
CA VAL A 79 2.06 0.05 -1.67
C VAL A 79 3.32 -0.62 -1.14
N LEU A 80 4.36 0.16 -0.91
CA LEU A 80 5.61 -0.30 -0.30
C LEU A 80 5.69 0.26 1.12
N VAL A 81 5.55 -0.62 2.12
CA VAL A 81 5.59 -0.23 3.55
C VAL A 81 6.97 0.25 3.98
N GLU A 82 8.02 -0.16 3.27
CA GLU A 82 9.41 0.17 3.57
C GLU A 82 10.16 0.61 2.29
N GLU A 83 10.89 1.73 2.37
CA GLU A 83 11.41 2.42 1.19
C GLU A 83 12.36 1.57 0.32
N THR A 84 13.19 0.70 0.90
CA THR A 84 14.17 -0.07 0.13
C THR A 84 13.53 -1.14 -0.75
N LEU A 85 12.23 -1.40 -0.57
CA LEU A 85 11.45 -2.27 -1.44
C LEU A 85 11.27 -1.72 -2.86
N VAL A 86 11.58 -0.44 -3.10
CA VAL A 86 11.66 0.10 -4.49
C VAL A 86 12.71 -0.64 -5.33
N LYS A 87 13.66 -1.33 -4.68
CA LYS A 87 14.69 -2.18 -5.31
C LYS A 87 14.35 -3.66 -5.30
N ALA A 88 13.15 -4.04 -4.87
CA ALA A 88 12.74 -5.43 -4.69
C ALA A 88 12.35 -6.09 -6.03
N SER A 89 11.46 -7.07 -5.97
CA SER A 89 10.92 -7.78 -7.13
C SER A 89 10.06 -6.87 -8.02
N ASN A 90 9.67 -7.38 -9.18
CA ASN A 90 8.76 -6.69 -10.10
C ASN A 90 7.34 -6.65 -9.53
N PHE A 91 7.06 -5.64 -8.70
CA PHE A 91 5.76 -5.41 -8.10
C PHE A 91 4.68 -4.90 -9.07
N PHE A 92 5.05 -4.55 -10.30
CA PHE A 92 4.12 -4.20 -11.39
C PHE A 92 3.95 -5.33 -12.41
N ARG A 93 4.25 -6.58 -12.02
CA ARG A 93 4.02 -7.72 -12.90
C ARG A 93 2.52 -7.83 -13.20
N GLY A 94 2.16 -7.79 -14.49
CA GLY A 94 0.77 -7.84 -14.95
C GLY A 94 0.08 -6.47 -15.04
N THR A 95 0.62 -5.43 -14.40
CA THR A 95 0.07 -4.07 -14.52
C THR A 95 0.19 -3.55 -15.95
N PRO A 96 -0.89 -3.02 -16.55
CA PRO A 96 -0.82 -2.34 -17.84
C PRO A 96 0.07 -1.09 -17.79
N ASP A 97 0.59 -0.69 -18.95
CA ASP A 97 1.46 0.46 -19.06
C ASP A 97 0.70 1.76 -18.77
N GLY A 98 1.30 2.66 -17.97
CA GLY A 98 0.71 3.93 -17.58
C GLY A 98 -0.49 3.86 -16.63
N GLU A 99 -0.76 2.71 -16.00
CA GLU A 99 -1.91 2.53 -15.09
C GLU A 99 -1.53 2.44 -13.60
N GLY A 100 -0.33 1.96 -13.29
CA GLY A 100 0.10 1.65 -11.93
C GLY A 100 0.26 2.87 -11.02
N VAL A 101 -0.34 2.83 -9.85
CA VAL A 101 -0.13 3.78 -8.76
C VAL A 101 0.83 3.14 -7.75
N LEU A 102 1.99 3.76 -7.53
CA LEU A 102 2.96 3.32 -6.53
C LEU A 102 2.93 4.27 -5.34
N VAL A 103 2.64 3.75 -4.15
CA VAL A 103 2.78 4.46 -2.87
C VAL A 103 4.02 3.94 -2.16
N VAL A 104 4.91 4.84 -1.73
CA VAL A 104 6.15 4.49 -1.02
C VAL A 104 6.20 5.20 0.32
N ASN A 105 6.37 4.43 1.39
CA ASN A 105 6.71 4.99 2.70
C ASN A 105 8.16 5.49 2.69
N SER A 106 8.38 6.80 2.53
CA SER A 106 9.71 7.40 2.50
C SER A 106 9.64 8.91 2.77
N ALA A 107 10.71 9.46 3.33
CA ALA A 107 10.94 10.89 3.44
C ALA A 107 11.78 11.46 2.27
N ARG A 108 12.16 10.62 1.30
CA ARG A 108 13.02 11.00 0.17
C ARG A 108 12.20 11.62 -0.96
N ASP A 109 12.86 12.43 -1.79
CA ASP A 109 12.23 13.00 -2.97
C ASP A 109 11.76 11.92 -3.98
N PRO A 110 10.57 12.05 -4.58
CA PRO A 110 10.08 11.12 -5.60
C PRO A 110 11.07 10.90 -6.75
N GLU A 111 11.70 11.96 -7.25
CA GLU A 111 12.70 11.91 -8.33
C GLU A 111 13.95 11.11 -7.94
N TYR A 112 14.28 11.07 -6.65
CA TYR A 112 15.37 10.21 -6.16
C TYR A 112 14.95 8.73 -6.20
N LEU A 113 13.72 8.41 -5.78
CA LEU A 113 13.19 7.04 -5.75
C LEU A 113 13.04 6.44 -7.16
N LEU A 114 12.66 7.25 -8.15
CA LEU A 114 12.55 6.79 -9.55
C LEU A 114 13.84 6.19 -10.10
N LYS A 115 15.01 6.62 -9.61
CA LYS A 115 16.32 6.12 -10.07
C LYS A 115 16.54 4.64 -9.80
N PHE A 116 15.75 4.05 -8.91
CA PHE A 116 15.81 2.62 -8.58
C PHE A 116 14.85 1.78 -9.42
N LEU A 117 13.90 2.40 -10.11
CA LEU A 117 12.94 1.69 -10.94
C LEU A 117 13.54 1.47 -12.34
N PRO A 118 13.58 0.21 -12.81
CA PRO A 118 13.99 -0.06 -14.19
C PRO A 118 12.93 0.40 -15.19
N ASP A 119 13.33 0.62 -16.44
CA ASP A 119 12.47 1.17 -17.52
C ASP A 119 11.14 0.42 -17.67
N TYR A 120 11.14 -0.91 -17.53
CA TYR A 120 9.93 -1.73 -17.67
C TYR A 120 8.91 -1.52 -16.53
N MET A 121 9.35 -1.04 -15.36
CA MET A 121 8.47 -0.64 -14.25
C MET A 121 8.05 0.81 -14.39
N LEU A 122 8.95 1.68 -14.88
CA LEU A 122 8.63 3.06 -15.19
C LEU A 122 7.54 3.17 -16.28
N ALA A 123 7.58 2.30 -17.29
CA ALA A 123 6.53 2.21 -18.32
C ALA A 123 5.13 1.94 -17.73
N LYS A 124 5.06 1.29 -16.57
CA LYS A 124 3.81 0.92 -15.87
C LYS A 124 3.30 2.02 -14.95
N LEU A 125 4.17 2.93 -14.56
CA LEU A 125 3.89 3.93 -13.55
C LEU A 125 3.00 5.05 -14.11
N LYS A 126 1.82 5.22 -13.52
CA LYS A 126 0.95 6.38 -13.69
C LYS A 126 1.30 7.48 -12.70
N LYS A 127 1.36 7.13 -11.42
CA LYS A 127 1.61 8.04 -10.30
C LYS A 127 2.57 7.41 -9.31
N LEU A 128 3.55 8.20 -8.86
CA LEU A 128 4.34 7.90 -7.67
C LEU A 128 3.88 8.81 -6.53
N VAL A 129 3.44 8.20 -5.44
CA VAL A 129 3.01 8.84 -4.20
C VAL A 129 4.05 8.51 -3.14
N VAL A 130 4.58 9.54 -2.49
CA VAL A 130 5.58 9.40 -1.43
C VAL A 130 5.03 10.03 -0.17
N VAL A 131 5.04 9.26 0.92
CA VAL A 131 4.53 9.68 2.22
C VAL A 131 5.51 9.28 3.30
N ASP A 132 5.89 10.22 4.17
CA ASP A 132 6.71 9.93 5.35
C ASP A 132 5.80 9.42 6.48
N ALA A 133 5.30 8.20 6.32
CA ALA A 133 4.35 7.63 7.24
C ALA A 133 4.96 7.40 8.63
N ILE A 134 6.28 7.26 8.73
CA ILE A 134 7.00 7.14 10.01
C ILE A 134 6.85 8.42 10.83
N SER A 135 7.13 9.58 10.23
CA SER A 135 6.96 10.86 10.91
C SER A 135 5.48 11.15 11.19
N LEU A 136 4.59 10.88 10.23
CA LEU A 136 3.16 11.21 10.34
C LEU A 136 2.37 10.29 11.29
N ALA A 137 2.86 9.09 11.56
CA ALA A 137 2.25 8.21 12.55
C ALA A 137 2.55 8.66 13.99
N GLU A 138 3.51 9.58 14.20
CA GLU A 138 3.90 10.11 15.52
C GLU A 138 4.11 9.00 16.57
N GLN A 139 4.65 7.85 16.15
CA GLN A 139 4.76 6.68 17.01
C GLN A 139 5.76 6.93 18.14
N GLU A 140 5.33 6.64 19.38
CA GLU A 140 6.20 6.70 20.55
C GLU A 140 6.96 5.37 20.75
N GLY A 141 8.27 5.41 20.95
CA GLY A 141 9.08 4.24 21.31
C GLY A 141 10.43 4.15 20.61
N GLY A 142 11.11 3.01 20.75
CA GLY A 142 12.46 2.77 20.22
C GLY A 142 12.50 2.30 18.75
N SER A 143 11.35 2.00 18.14
CA SER A 143 11.25 1.58 16.74
C SER A 143 10.12 2.33 16.04
N PRO A 144 10.39 3.48 15.40
CA PRO A 144 9.35 4.29 14.78
C PRO A 144 8.77 3.66 13.50
N TRP A 145 9.40 2.59 13.01
CA TRP A 145 9.04 1.87 11.78
C TRP A 145 8.09 0.69 12.01
N MET A 146 7.94 0.23 13.26
CA MET A 146 7.14 -0.95 13.61
C MET A 146 6.00 -0.54 14.52
N PHE A 147 4.77 -0.97 14.21
CA PHE A 147 3.67 -0.91 15.15
C PHE A 147 4.00 -1.75 16.40
N VAL A 148 4.62 -2.90 16.21
CA VAL A 148 5.00 -3.81 17.29
C VAL A 148 6.16 -3.20 18.09
N ARG A 149 5.85 -2.70 19.29
CA ARG A 149 6.82 -1.95 20.11
C ARG A 149 7.70 -2.82 20.99
N ASP A 150 7.22 -4.01 21.33
CA ASP A 150 7.93 -4.99 22.14
C ASP A 150 7.52 -6.43 21.80
N LEU A 151 8.22 -7.40 22.38
CA LEU A 151 7.97 -8.83 22.15
C LEU A 151 6.58 -9.28 22.63
N GLY A 152 5.98 -8.60 23.62
CA GLY A 152 4.64 -8.90 24.11
C GLY A 152 3.57 -8.50 23.10
N GLN A 153 3.69 -7.30 22.53
CA GLN A 153 2.82 -6.87 21.42
C GLN A 153 3.01 -7.74 20.19
N LEU A 154 4.25 -8.16 19.89
CA LEU A 154 4.51 -9.10 18.79
C LEU A 154 3.77 -10.41 19.03
N ALA A 155 3.92 -10.98 20.23
CA ALA A 155 3.27 -12.24 20.59
C ALA A 155 1.73 -12.12 20.54
N TYR A 156 1.18 -10.97 20.91
CA TYR A 156 -0.25 -10.71 20.81
C TYR A 156 -0.73 -10.62 19.36
N ASP A 157 -0.02 -9.88 18.51
CA ASP A 157 -0.30 -9.80 17.07
C ASP A 157 -0.23 -11.18 16.38
N ARG A 158 0.71 -12.05 16.79
CA ARG A 158 0.80 -13.43 16.28
C ARG A 158 -0.42 -14.31 16.61
N THR A 159 -1.35 -13.84 17.44
CA THR A 159 -2.64 -14.52 17.65
C THR A 159 -3.69 -14.15 16.59
N SER A 160 -3.39 -13.19 15.71
CA SER A 160 -4.21 -12.71 14.58
C SER A 160 -3.76 -13.25 13.22
N THR A 161 -2.77 -14.16 13.16
CA THR A 161 -2.22 -14.67 11.90
C THR A 161 -2.94 -15.93 11.40
N GLU A 162 -2.61 -16.41 10.20
CA GLU A 162 -3.13 -17.68 9.64
C GLU A 162 -4.66 -17.69 9.45
N GLY A 163 -5.25 -16.53 9.15
CA GLY A 163 -6.69 -16.37 8.98
C GLY A 163 -7.48 -16.24 10.29
N ALA A 164 -6.80 -16.13 11.43
CA ALA A 164 -7.45 -15.77 12.69
C ALA A 164 -8.03 -14.34 12.63
N ALA A 165 -9.05 -14.09 13.45
CA ALA A 165 -9.61 -12.75 13.59
C ALA A 165 -8.57 -11.81 14.20
N GLU A 166 -8.53 -10.59 13.68
CA GLU A 166 -7.66 -9.54 14.21
C GLU A 166 -8.04 -9.18 15.64
N ARG A 167 -7.07 -9.24 16.54
CA ARG A 167 -7.23 -8.97 17.98
C ARG A 167 -6.71 -7.61 18.40
N SER A 168 -5.80 -7.06 17.61
CA SER A 168 -5.27 -5.72 17.82
C SER A 168 -6.12 -4.69 17.08
N GLU A 169 -5.94 -3.42 17.40
CA GLU A 169 -6.52 -2.32 16.63
C GLU A 169 -6.07 -2.40 15.16
N VAL A 170 -6.89 -1.92 14.23
CA VAL A 170 -6.63 -1.98 12.77
C VAL A 170 -6.43 -0.58 12.24
N GLY A 171 -5.44 -0.37 11.37
CA GLY A 171 -5.16 0.93 10.79
C GLY A 171 -4.52 1.84 11.84
N ILE A 172 -3.32 1.46 12.26
CA ILE A 172 -2.52 2.14 13.28
C ILE A 172 -1.06 2.20 12.85
N GLY A 173 -0.26 3.03 13.52
CA GLY A 173 1.13 3.23 13.14
C GLY A 173 1.25 3.72 11.70
N VAL A 174 2.25 3.25 10.96
CA VAL A 174 2.51 3.70 9.58
C VAL A 174 1.42 3.28 8.59
N ALA A 175 0.59 2.28 8.91
CA ALA A 175 -0.52 1.86 8.04
C ALA A 175 -1.56 2.98 7.86
N ALA A 176 -1.84 3.75 8.91
CA ALA A 176 -2.84 4.82 8.87
C ALA A 176 -2.45 5.95 7.89
N PRO A 177 -1.27 6.59 7.99
CA PRO A 177 -0.86 7.59 7.00
C PRO A 177 -0.71 7.03 5.58
N LEU A 178 -0.24 5.78 5.43
CA LEU A 178 -0.15 5.12 4.13
C LEU A 178 -1.52 4.99 3.46
N LEU A 179 -2.53 4.56 4.22
CA LEU A 179 -3.91 4.50 3.77
C LEU A 179 -4.44 5.88 3.38
N GLY A 180 -4.20 6.89 4.21
CA GLY A 180 -4.62 8.26 3.91
C GLY A 180 -4.08 8.76 2.58
N ALA A 181 -2.77 8.62 2.37
CA ALA A 181 -2.09 9.02 1.14
C ALA A 181 -2.60 8.24 -0.09
N LEU A 182 -2.76 6.91 0.04
CA LEU A 182 -3.28 6.05 -1.03
C LEU A 182 -4.68 6.48 -1.48
N ILE A 183 -5.60 6.64 -0.53
CA ILE A 183 -7.01 6.95 -0.84
C ILE A 183 -7.14 8.38 -1.38
N ALA A 184 -6.43 9.34 -0.80
CA ALA A 184 -6.43 10.72 -1.27
C ALA A 184 -5.82 10.85 -2.69
N ALA A 185 -4.71 10.16 -2.97
CA ALA A 185 -4.02 10.25 -4.26
C ALA A 185 -4.75 9.54 -5.41
N THR A 186 -5.47 8.45 -5.10
CA THR A 186 -6.26 7.71 -6.09
C THR A 186 -7.63 8.36 -6.31
N GLY A 187 -8.30 8.82 -5.26
CA GLY A 187 -9.63 9.45 -5.31
C GLY A 187 -10.75 8.50 -5.73
N VAL A 188 -10.52 7.18 -5.70
CA VAL A 188 -11.48 6.16 -6.15
C VAL A 188 -12.46 5.77 -5.05
N LEU A 189 -11.96 5.56 -3.83
CA LEU A 189 -12.80 5.29 -2.67
C LEU A 189 -13.08 6.58 -1.91
N PRO A 190 -14.28 6.75 -1.31
CA PRO A 190 -14.55 7.88 -0.43
C PRO A 190 -13.60 7.86 0.77
N LEU A 191 -12.94 8.99 1.03
CA LEU A 191 -11.96 9.11 2.13
C LEU A 191 -12.58 8.71 3.48
N GLU A 192 -13.81 9.15 3.74
CA GLU A 192 -14.52 8.85 4.98
C GLU A 192 -14.85 7.35 5.14
N ALA A 193 -15.22 6.68 4.04
CA ALA A 193 -15.56 5.26 4.09
C ALA A 193 -14.36 4.41 4.55
N VAL A 194 -13.15 4.78 4.13
CA VAL A 194 -11.92 4.13 4.59
C VAL A 194 -11.52 4.62 5.98
N ARG A 195 -11.59 5.92 6.27
CA ARG A 195 -11.28 6.51 7.59
C ARG A 195 -12.02 5.80 8.73
N GLU A 196 -13.30 5.50 8.56
CA GLU A 196 -14.10 4.82 9.59
C GLU A 196 -13.67 3.36 9.86
N THR A 197 -12.76 2.79 9.06
CA THR A 197 -12.19 1.44 9.26
C THR A 197 -10.83 1.48 9.96
N VAL A 198 -10.29 2.68 10.17
CA VAL A 198 -8.97 2.94 10.73
C VAL A 198 -9.14 3.39 12.18
N THR A 199 -8.31 2.85 13.07
CA THR A 199 -8.34 3.21 14.49
C THR A 199 -7.67 4.56 14.72
N ASP A 200 -6.48 4.78 14.15
CA ASP A 200 -5.78 6.07 14.20
C ASP A 200 -6.22 6.98 13.04
N GLN A 201 -7.43 7.55 13.18
CA GLN A 201 -8.02 8.40 12.16
C GLN A 201 -7.24 9.71 11.96
N ASP A 202 -6.58 10.23 12.99
CA ASP A 202 -5.81 11.46 12.91
C ASP A 202 -4.54 11.24 12.08
N ALA A 203 -3.80 10.14 12.32
CA ALA A 203 -2.66 9.77 11.49
C ALA A 203 -3.07 9.49 10.04
N PHE A 204 -4.25 8.90 9.82
CA PHE A 204 -4.81 8.72 8.48
C PHE A 204 -5.06 10.06 7.78
N MET A 205 -5.70 11.02 8.46
CA MET A 205 -5.94 12.34 7.88
C MET A 205 -4.64 13.09 7.62
N ARG A 206 -3.64 12.98 8.51
CA ARG A 206 -2.29 13.50 8.25
C ARG A 206 -1.69 12.91 6.97
N GLY A 207 -1.81 11.61 6.75
CA GLY A 207 -1.38 10.97 5.49
C GLY A 207 -2.16 11.46 4.26
N ALA A 208 -3.46 11.69 4.40
CA ALA A 208 -4.30 12.23 3.33
C ALA A 208 -4.00 13.70 2.98
N GLU A 209 -3.40 14.44 3.90
CA GLU A 209 -3.05 15.86 3.73
C GLU A 209 -1.56 16.08 3.40
N HIS A 210 -0.69 15.16 3.82
CA HIS A 210 0.76 15.30 3.73
C HIS A 210 1.41 14.16 2.94
N TYR A 211 1.36 14.27 1.61
CA TYR A 211 2.10 13.41 0.69
C TYR A 211 2.62 14.21 -0.49
N THR A 212 3.66 13.69 -1.15
CA THR A 212 4.15 14.23 -2.43
C THR A 212 3.69 13.31 -3.54
N VAL A 213 3.16 13.88 -4.63
CA VAL A 213 2.74 13.11 -5.80
C VAL A 213 3.46 13.58 -7.05
N LEU A 214 4.00 12.62 -7.79
CA LEU A 214 4.50 12.80 -9.13
C LEU A 214 3.55 12.09 -10.10
N ASP A 215 2.82 12.85 -10.91
CA ASP A 215 2.04 12.31 -12.03
C ASP A 215 2.99 11.99 -13.19
N TYR A 216 3.52 10.76 -13.16
CA TYR A 216 4.60 10.31 -14.04
C TYR A 216 4.15 10.26 -15.50
N ALA A 217 2.94 9.76 -15.77
CA ALA A 217 2.38 9.71 -17.11
C ALA A 217 2.26 11.12 -17.71
N GLN A 218 1.80 12.11 -16.93
CA GLN A 218 1.77 13.50 -17.39
C GLN A 218 3.16 14.12 -17.55
N ALA A 219 4.10 13.80 -16.67
CA ALA A 219 5.48 14.28 -16.76
C ALA A 219 6.14 13.81 -18.06
N GLN A 220 5.99 12.53 -18.42
CA GLN A 220 6.51 11.97 -19.66
C GLN A 220 5.91 12.63 -20.92
N VAL A 221 4.59 12.91 -20.91
CA VAL A 221 3.95 13.63 -22.02
C VAL A 221 4.51 15.04 -22.18
N ARG A 222 4.77 15.75 -21.07
CA ARG A 222 5.35 17.10 -21.09
C ARG A 222 6.80 17.08 -21.61
N GLU A 223 7.61 16.12 -21.18
CA GLU A 223 8.99 15.95 -21.65
C GLU A 223 9.02 15.62 -23.14
N ALA A 224 8.16 14.71 -23.62
CA ALA A 224 8.06 14.37 -25.03
C ALA A 224 7.61 15.56 -25.89
N ALA A 225 6.67 16.39 -25.40
CA ALA A 225 6.23 17.61 -26.09
C ALA A 225 7.33 18.69 -26.14
N ALA A 226 8.15 18.81 -25.10
CA ALA A 226 9.28 19.74 -25.06
C ALA A 226 10.47 19.30 -25.93
N ALA A 227 10.58 18.01 -26.24
CA ALA A 227 11.65 17.42 -27.04
C ALA A 227 11.39 17.47 -28.57
N GLN A 228 10.21 17.89 -29.02
CA GLN A 228 9.92 18.06 -30.45
C GLN A 228 10.51 19.40 -30.95
N PRO A 229 11.46 19.40 -31.91
CA PRO A 229 11.97 20.63 -32.49
C PRO A 229 10.89 21.29 -33.37
N ILE A 230 10.82 22.61 -33.32
CA ILE A 230 9.99 23.48 -34.18
C ILE A 230 10.35 23.26 -35.66
#